data_AF-A0A2W4HWJ4-F1
#
_entry.id   AF-A0A2W4HWJ4-F1
#
_cell.length_a   1.000
_cell.length_b   1.000
_cell.length_c   1.000
_cell.angle_alpha   90.00
_cell.angle_beta   90.00
_cell.angle_gamma   90.00
#
_symmetry.space_group_name_H-M   'P 1'
#
loop_
_entity.id
_entity.type
_entity.pdbx_description
1 polymer ?
#
loop_
_entity_poly.entity_id
_entity_poly.type
_entity_poly.pdbx_seq_one_letter_code
_entity_poly.pdbx_strand_id
1 'polypeptide(L)'
;MAVSDRKVERLETRLPAEAKQQIELAAAMQGRTVSDFVVAAALEEAGKVIEQQRVIKLTVSESIALAELMTAEPVANKKNVEAIRRYKKVMGR
;
A
#
# COMPACT_ATOMS: atom_id res chain seq x y z
N MET A 1 -10.20 -13.46 26.67
CA MET A 1 -9.84 -12.77 25.41
C MET A 1 -8.93 -11.62 25.79
N ALA A 2 -7.66 -11.66 25.37
CA ALA A 2 -6.68 -10.63 25.71
C ALA A 2 -7.06 -9.33 24.99
N VAL A 3 -7.55 -8.35 25.74
CA VAL A 3 -7.62 -6.96 25.26
C VAL A 3 -6.18 -6.50 25.19
N SER A 4 -5.57 -6.59 24.01
CA SER A 4 -4.28 -5.97 23.75
C SER A 4 -4.40 -4.51 24.16
N ASP A 5 -3.62 -4.10 25.16
CA ASP A 5 -3.47 -2.72 25.57
C ASP A 5 -3.10 -1.91 24.31
N ARG A 6 -4.03 -1.09 23.81
CA ARG A 6 -3.80 -0.30 22.60
C ARG A 6 -2.81 0.79 22.98
N LYS A 7 -1.52 0.52 22.79
CA LYS A 7 -0.48 1.54 22.94
C LYS A 7 -0.85 2.74 22.07
N VAL A 8 -1.13 3.85 22.73
CA VAL A 8 -1.39 5.13 22.07
C VAL A 8 -0.04 5.73 21.73
N GLU A 9 0.23 5.89 20.43
CA GLU A 9 1.43 6.57 19.95
C GLU A 9 1.10 8.01 19.55
N ARG A 10 2.04 8.94 19.77
CA ARG A 10 1.87 10.35 19.45
C ARG A 10 2.50 10.66 18.10
N LEU A 11 1.74 11.33 17.24
CA LEU A 11 2.23 11.92 16.01
C LEU A 11 2.47 13.42 16.23
N GLU A 12 3.74 13.82 16.31
CA GLU A 12 4.11 15.24 16.47
C GLU A 12 4.38 15.88 15.11
N THR A 13 3.70 17.00 14.83
CA THR A 13 3.89 17.76 13.59
C THR A 13 3.92 19.26 13.88
N ARG A 14 4.75 19.98 13.12
CA ARG A 14 4.79 21.44 13.09
C ARG A 14 4.16 21.91 11.79
N LEU A 15 3.33 22.94 11.88
CA LEU A 15 2.67 23.52 10.72
C LEU A 15 2.57 25.06 10.85
N PRO A 16 2.53 25.79 9.72
CA PRO A 16 2.22 27.21 9.72
C PRO A 16 0.85 27.51 10.33
N ALA A 17 0.66 28.72 10.86
CA ALA A 17 -0.61 29.13 11.48
C ALA A 17 -1.79 29.07 10.50
N GLU A 18 -1.57 29.46 9.24
CA GLU A 18 -2.59 29.43 8.17
C GLU A 18 -3.09 28.00 7.91
N ALA A 19 -2.17 27.03 7.82
CA ALA A 19 -2.53 25.63 7.66
C ALA A 19 -3.35 25.11 8.86
N LYS A 20 -3.03 25.55 10.08
CA LYS A 20 -3.80 25.18 11.28
C LYS A 20 -5.24 25.71 11.21
N GLN A 21 -5.42 26.96 10.81
CA GLN A 21 -6.74 27.57 10.67
C GLN A 21 -7.61 26.85 9.63
N GLN A 22 -7.02 26.45 8.50
CA GLN A 22 -7.72 25.68 7.48
C GLN A 22 -8.19 24.32 8.00
N ILE A 23 -7.32 23.61 8.73
CA ILE A 23 -7.67 22.31 9.33
C ILE A 23 -8.76 22.47 10.38
N GLU A 24 -8.69 23.50 11.22
CA GLU A 24 -9.71 23.81 12.23
C GLU A 24 -11.08 24.06 11.60
N LEU A 25 -11.13 24.87 10.54
CA LEU A 25 -12.36 25.13 9.80
C LEU A 25 -12.94 23.84 9.19
N ALA A 26 -12.09 23.03 8.54
CA ALA A 26 -12.53 21.78 7.92
C ALA A 26 -13.02 20.75 8.96
N ALA A 27 -12.37 20.68 10.12
CA ALA A 27 -12.79 19.83 11.23
C ALA A 27 -14.16 20.28 11.79
N ALA A 28 -14.33 21.60 11.98
CA ALA A 28 -15.59 22.19 12.43
C ALA A 28 -16.74 21.93 11.45
N MET A 29 -16.49 22.06 10.14
CA MET A 29 -17.48 21.76 9.10
C MET A 29 -17.96 20.29 9.12
N GLN A 30 -17.11 19.37 9.55
CA GLN A 30 -17.45 17.94 9.69
C GLN A 30 -17.95 17.57 11.09
N GLY A 31 -18.07 18.53 12.01
CA GLY A 31 -18.53 18.29 13.38
C GLY A 31 -17.59 17.42 14.21
N ARG A 32 -16.28 17.42 13.91
CA ARG A 32 -15.28 16.60 14.60
C ARG A 32 -14.12 17.43 15.15
N THR A 33 -13.36 16.84 16.07
CA THR A 33 -12.17 17.50 16.63
C THR A 33 -11.05 17.59 15.58
N VAL A 34 -10.13 18.54 15.75
CA VAL A 34 -8.94 18.66 14.88
C VAL A 34 -8.12 17.38 14.87
N SER A 35 -7.90 16.76 16.04
CA SER A 35 -7.12 15.53 16.15
C SER A 35 -7.78 14.39 15.37
N ASP A 36 -9.10 14.21 15.51
CA ASP A 36 -9.85 13.20 14.78
C ASP A 36 -9.82 13.47 13.27
N PHE A 37 -9.98 14.74 12.86
CA PHE A 37 -9.88 15.14 11.46
C PHE A 37 -8.52 14.77 10.85
N VAL A 38 -7.43 15.11 11.54
CA VAL A 38 -6.07 14.88 11.05
C VAL A 38 -5.77 13.38 10.98
N VAL A 39 -6.14 12.61 12.01
CA VAL A 39 -5.93 11.16 12.01
C VAL A 39 -6.70 10.50 10.87
N ALA A 40 -7.97 10.85 10.69
CA ALA A 40 -8.79 10.27 9.62
C ALA A 40 -8.22 10.61 8.23
N ALA A 41 -7.86 11.87 7.99
CA ALA A 41 -7.28 12.30 6.71
C ALA A 41 -5.93 11.62 6.44
N ALA A 42 -5.07 11.49 7.44
CA ALA A 42 -3.78 10.82 7.31
C ALA A 42 -3.93 9.33 7.01
N LEU A 43 -4.88 8.64 7.65
CA LEU A 43 -5.17 7.23 7.40
C LEU A 43 -5.75 7.01 6.01
N GLU A 44 -6.63 7.88 5.55
CA GLU A 44 -7.19 7.82 4.19
C GLU A 44 -6.08 7.92 3.14
N GLU A 45 -5.20 8.92 3.27
CA GLU A 45 -4.11 9.13 2.31
C GLU A 45 -3.08 8.01 2.39
N ALA A 46 -2.72 7.55 3.58
CA ALA A 46 -1.85 6.39 3.76
C ALA A 46 -2.43 5.14 3.09
N GLY A 47 -3.75 4.93 3.21
CA GLY A 47 -4.47 3.84 2.54
C GLY A 47 -4.31 3.92 1.02
N LYS A 48 -4.55 5.10 0.43
CA LYS A 48 -4.38 5.32 -1.03
C LYS A 48 -2.96 5.03 -1.49
N VAL A 49 -1.95 5.54 -0.77
CA VAL A 49 -0.54 5.32 -1.13
C VAL A 49 -0.17 3.83 -1.03
N ILE A 50 -0.61 3.14 0.02
CA ILE A 50 -0.34 1.69 0.18
C ILE A 50 -1.04 0.90 -0.92
N GLU A 51 -2.30 1.21 -1.23
CA GLU A 51 -3.06 0.55 -2.29
C GLU A 51 -2.37 0.73 -3.65
N GLN A 52 -1.98 1.96 -3.99
CA GLN A 52 -1.28 2.26 -5.25
C GLN A 52 0.03 1.49 -5.41
N GLN A 53 0.76 1.25 -4.31
CA GLN A 53 2.04 0.54 -4.37
C GLN A 53 1.90 -0.99 -4.35
N ARG A 54 0.79 -1.53 -3.82
CA ARG A 54 0.64 -2.97 -3.58
C ARG A 54 -0.40 -3.66 -4.46
N VAL A 55 -1.33 -2.91 -5.05
CA VAL A 55 -2.44 -3.47 -5.82
C VAL A 55 -2.16 -3.32 -7.31
N ILE A 56 -2.02 -4.46 -7.99
CA ILE A 56 -2.04 -4.50 -9.45
C ILE A 56 -3.51 -4.48 -9.87
N LYS A 57 -3.96 -3.34 -10.41
CA LYS A 57 -5.32 -3.22 -10.97
C LYS A 57 -5.32 -3.81 -12.37
N LEU A 58 -6.05 -4.91 -12.53
CA LEU A 58 -6.23 -5.59 -13.82
C LEU A 58 -7.63 -5.33 -14.36
N THR A 59 -7.73 -5.13 -15.67
CA THR A 59 -9.00 -5.24 -16.40
C THR A 59 -9.54 -6.67 -16.29
N VAL A 60 -10.82 -6.86 -16.66
CA VAL A 60 -11.43 -8.20 -16.69
C VAL A 60 -10.63 -9.14 -17.59
N SER A 61 -10.24 -8.69 -18.78
CA SER A 61 -9.43 -9.47 -19.71
C SER A 61 -8.06 -9.85 -19.15
N GLU A 62 -7.38 -8.91 -18.48
CA GLU A 62 -6.08 -9.19 -17.86
C GLU A 62 -6.21 -10.12 -16.65
N SER A 63 -7.31 -10.02 -15.89
CA SER A 63 -7.60 -10.91 -14.77
C SER A 63 -7.82 -12.36 -15.24
N ILE A 64 -8.55 -12.54 -16.35
CA ILE A 64 -8.73 -13.85 -16.99
C ILE A 64 -7.38 -14.39 -17.47
N ALA A 65 -6.60 -13.58 -18.19
CA ALA A 65 -5.28 -13.97 -18.68
C ALA A 65 -4.32 -14.34 -17.53
N LEU A 66 -4.36 -13.61 -16.41
CA LEU A 66 -3.59 -13.95 -15.22
C LEU A 66 -4.04 -15.28 -14.61
N ALA A 67 -5.35 -15.51 -14.48
CA ALA A 67 -5.89 -16.76 -13.94
C ALA A 67 -5.51 -17.98 -14.80
N GLU A 68 -5.54 -17.83 -16.13
CA GLU A 68 -5.05 -18.84 -17.08
C GLU A 68 -3.55 -19.08 -16.88
N LEU A 69 -2.73 -18.03 -16.76
CA LEU A 69 -1.29 -18.16 -16.52
C LEU A 69 -0.97 -18.85 -15.18
N MET A 70 -1.77 -18.62 -14.14
CA MET A 70 -1.57 -19.23 -12.82
C MET A 70 -1.92 -20.73 -12.79
N THR A 71 -2.75 -21.20 -13.71
CA THR A 71 -3.17 -22.61 -13.79
C THR A 71 -2.43 -23.39 -14.88
N ALA A 72 -1.83 -22.70 -15.84
CA ALA A 72 -1.00 -23.31 -16.87
C ALA A 72 0.35 -23.82 -16.33
N GLU A 73 0.86 -24.89 -16.93
CA GLU A 73 2.23 -25.34 -16.65
C GLU A 73 3.24 -24.33 -17.26
N PRO A 74 4.18 -23.81 -16.47
CA PRO A 74 5.10 -22.78 -16.96
C PRO A 74 6.11 -23.38 -17.94
N VAL A 75 5.99 -23.03 -19.23
CA VAL A 75 6.97 -23.43 -20.24
C VAL A 75 8.12 -22.42 -20.29
N ALA A 76 9.31 -22.85 -19.88
CA ALA A 76 10.50 -22.00 -19.93
C ALA A 76 10.95 -21.75 -21.38
N ASN A 77 11.08 -20.47 -21.76
CA ASN A 77 11.66 -20.12 -23.05
C ASN A 77 13.20 -20.26 -23.04
N LYS A 78 13.84 -20.29 -24.23
CA LYS A 78 15.30 -20.48 -24.37
C LYS A 78 16.12 -19.50 -23.53
N LYS A 79 15.71 -18.22 -23.47
CA LYS A 79 16.40 -17.18 -22.69
C LYS A 79 16.28 -17.43 -21.17
N ASN A 80 15.14 -17.91 -20.70
CA ASN A 80 14.93 -18.27 -19.30
C ASN A 80 15.81 -19.47 -18.91
N VAL A 81 15.84 -20.52 -19.74
CA VAL A 81 16.72 -21.69 -19.52
C VAL A 81 18.20 -21.28 -19.43
N GLU A 82 18.65 -20.40 -20.33
CA GLU A 82 20.01 -19.86 -20.29
C GLU A 82 20.29 -19.01 -19.04
N ALA A 83 19.33 -18.18 -18.62
CA ALA A 83 19.44 -17.39 -17.39
C ALA A 83 19.55 -18.27 -16.14
N ILE A 84 18.70 -19.31 -16.03
CA ILE A 84 18.76 -20.31 -14.95
C ILE A 84 20.12 -21.01 -14.96
N ARG A 85 20.63 -21.41 -16.14
CA ARG A 85 21.94 -22.05 -16.28
C ARG A 85 23.08 -21.14 -15.80
N ARG A 86 23.03 -19.84 -16.12
CA ARG A 86 24.01 -18.86 -15.64
C ARG A 86 23.94 -18.69 -14.12
N TYR A 87 22.74 -18.58 -13.56
CA TYR A 87 22.53 -18.46 -12.12
C TYR A 87 23.10 -19.67 -11.35
N LYS A 88 22.83 -20.90 -11.81
CA LYS A 88 23.36 -22.14 -11.20
C LYS A 88 24.89 -22.18 -11.20
N LYS A 89 25.54 -21.75 -12.29
CA LYS A 89 27.01 -21.66 -12.39
C LYS A 89 27.61 -20.66 -11.39
N VAL A 90 26.94 -19.54 -11.13
CA VAL A 90 27.42 -18.51 -10.18
C VAL A 90 27.19 -18.95 -8.73
N MET A 91 26.07 -19.62 -8.45
CA MET A 91 25.69 -20.04 -7.09
C MET A 91 26.22 -21.42 -6.68
N GLY A 92 27.02 -22.09 -7.50
CA GLY A 92 27.70 -23.34 -7.14
C GLY A 92 26.78 -24.51 -6.79
N ARG A 93 25.61 -24.62 -7.45
CA ARG A 93 24.71 -25.79 -7.37
C ARG A 93 24.60 -26.50 -8.70
#